data_AF-A0A350J811-F1
#
_entry.id   AF-A0A350J811-F1
#
_cell.length_a   1.000
_cell.length_b   1.000
_cell.length_c   1.000
_cell.angle_alpha   90.00
_cell.angle_beta   90.00
_cell.angle_gamma   90.00
#
_symmetry.space_group_name_H-M   'P 1'
#
loop_
_entity.id
_entity.type
_entity.pdbx_description
1 polymer ?
#
loop_
_entity_poly.entity_id
_entity_poly.type
_entity_poly.pdbx_seq_one_letter_code
_entity_poly.pdbx_strand_id
1 'polypeptide(L)'
;MRKKIIRVIPFVLAALLIGGLYIWYSHTYGNAGPIKLQDDKKITYEWQQIASECNITGDYLWSRTKKLMIQEAEDGVLIPSSYMIEGRLTSEPSEESGVYLPSDQALLMKLYVRDNDRFAAVTLKNKVIDSFNMEDYSVEEQMAWLEGYVVYYSAYGTSEDYKNIKELVAGLFTDDGMVRASDLTAASYSGSAFQSVTVAESDPGYATFDSPAGTSEDELYSFEGITLASVRLMLIRSLEANELLPEGSFDRNLELVLGGMISDDIPLFAYAARYEEDGTVSYVYSKDHAASVSVVDSIRVMRSLAETDSLPVLSYNWLKNAVLNQGALNDTYYLVTGNTDGSEAVDAYTDIMYIAFYRDDIDLYSNICGRLGSRVATYNSSPALSMIYRTQDDRYYFVARENLEVCLMVR
;
A
#
# COMPACT_ATOMS: atom_id res chain seq x y z
N MET A 1 49.62 8.35 -43.94
CA MET A 1 48.44 7.88 -43.18
C MET A 1 48.67 6.58 -42.40
N ARG A 2 49.34 5.54 -42.94
CA ARG A 2 49.55 4.24 -42.24
C ARG A 2 50.20 4.30 -40.84
N LYS A 3 51.11 5.25 -40.57
CA LYS A 3 51.77 5.38 -39.24
C LYS A 3 50.87 5.92 -38.12
N LYS A 4 49.77 6.63 -38.43
CA LYS A 4 48.81 7.10 -37.41
C LYS A 4 47.85 5.99 -36.97
N ILE A 5 47.47 5.10 -37.89
CA ILE A 5 46.55 3.98 -37.62
C ILE A 5 47.18 2.97 -36.64
N ILE A 6 48.50 2.72 -36.75
CA ILE A 6 49.22 1.78 -35.88
C ILE A 6 49.25 2.23 -34.40
N ARG A 7 49.12 3.53 -34.12
CA ARG A 7 49.11 4.05 -32.74
C ARG A 7 47.74 4.06 -32.06
N VAL A 8 46.66 3.99 -32.83
CA VAL A 8 45.27 4.04 -32.30
C VAL A 8 44.79 2.66 -31.86
N ILE A 9 45.20 1.60 -32.57
CA ILE A 9 44.82 0.20 -32.28
C ILE A 9 45.10 -0.23 -30.83
N PRO A 10 46.29 0.00 -30.23
CA PRO A 10 46.53 -0.41 -28.85
C PRO A 10 45.66 0.34 -27.84
N PHE A 11 45.27 1.59 -28.12
CA PHE A 11 44.40 2.38 -27.26
C PHE A 11 42.96 1.85 -27.28
N VAL A 12 42.45 1.47 -28.46
CA VAL A 12 41.12 0.88 -28.61
C VAL A 12 41.06 -0.50 -27.94
N LEU A 13 42.11 -1.32 -28.09
CA LEU A 13 42.20 -2.62 -27.41
C LEU A 13 42.27 -2.49 -25.90
N ALA A 14 43.03 -1.51 -25.38
CA ALA A 14 43.07 -1.23 -23.95
C ALA A 14 41.71 -0.76 -23.41
N ALA A 15 41.01 0.12 -24.14
CA ALA A 15 39.67 0.57 -23.76
C ALA A 15 38.65 -0.58 -23.76
N LEU A 16 38.70 -1.48 -24.75
CA LEU A 16 37.85 -2.67 -24.79
C LEU A 16 38.17 -3.67 -23.67
N LEU A 17 39.46 -3.85 -23.34
CA LEU A 17 39.87 -4.71 -22.21
C LEU A 17 39.42 -4.13 -20.87
N ILE A 18 39.58 -2.83 -20.66
CA ILE A 18 39.11 -2.16 -19.44
C ILE A 18 37.59 -2.20 -19.36
N GLY A 19 36.88 -1.95 -20.46
CA GLY A 19 35.42 -2.07 -20.53
C GLY A 19 34.94 -3.50 -20.27
N GLY A 20 35.60 -4.50 -20.85
CA GLY A 20 35.29 -5.91 -20.64
C GLY A 20 35.59 -6.38 -19.22
N LEU A 21 36.72 -5.95 -18.63
CA LEU A 21 37.05 -6.22 -17.23
C LEU A 21 36.11 -5.51 -16.27
N TYR A 22 35.65 -4.30 -16.60
CA TYR A 22 34.66 -3.57 -15.82
C TYR A 22 33.30 -4.29 -15.84
N ILE A 23 32.83 -4.74 -17.02
CA ILE A 23 31.59 -5.53 -17.15
C ILE A 23 31.71 -6.88 -16.42
N TRP A 24 32.86 -7.55 -16.52
CA TRP A 24 33.09 -8.81 -15.81
C TRP A 24 33.15 -8.60 -14.29
N TYR A 25 33.87 -7.57 -13.82
CA TYR A 25 33.95 -7.22 -12.41
C TYR A 25 32.60 -6.80 -11.84
N SER A 26 31.82 -5.97 -12.56
CA SER A 26 30.48 -5.57 -12.12
C SER A 26 29.52 -6.76 -12.06
N HIS A 27 29.62 -7.71 -13.00
CA HIS A 27 28.82 -8.93 -12.99
C HIS A 27 29.26 -9.94 -11.90
N THR A 28 30.55 -10.01 -11.58
CA THR A 28 31.08 -11.04 -10.68
C THR A 28 31.13 -10.59 -9.21
N TYR A 29 31.37 -9.29 -8.98
CA TYR A 29 31.58 -8.73 -7.64
C TYR A 29 30.70 -7.50 -7.35
N GLY A 30 30.12 -6.88 -8.38
CA GLY A 30 29.45 -5.58 -8.26
C GLY A 30 27.97 -5.63 -7.91
N ASN A 31 27.25 -6.69 -8.29
CA ASN A 31 25.81 -6.78 -8.06
C ASN A 31 25.47 -8.15 -7.46
N ALA A 32 24.83 -8.16 -6.29
CA ALA A 32 23.94 -9.26 -5.95
C ALA A 32 22.98 -9.47 -7.15
N GLY A 33 22.60 -10.72 -7.43
CA GLY A 33 21.67 -10.99 -8.53
C GLY A 33 20.44 -10.09 -8.42
N PRO A 34 19.86 -9.62 -9.54
CA PRO A 34 18.68 -8.76 -9.48
C PRO A 34 17.59 -9.47 -8.69
N ILE A 35 16.97 -8.77 -7.73
CA ILE A 35 15.82 -9.30 -6.99
C ILE A 35 14.73 -9.60 -8.01
N LYS A 36 14.36 -10.87 -8.11
CA LYS A 36 13.28 -11.32 -8.97
C LYS A 36 11.97 -11.03 -8.26
N LEU A 37 11.27 -10.01 -8.72
CA LEU A 37 9.89 -9.76 -8.31
C LEU A 37 9.03 -10.93 -8.80
N GLN A 38 8.07 -11.34 -7.99
CA GLN A 38 7.02 -12.23 -8.46
C GLN A 38 6.23 -11.54 -9.58
N ASP A 39 5.80 -12.30 -10.59
CA ASP A 39 5.07 -11.77 -11.74
C ASP A 39 3.76 -11.13 -11.26
N ASP A 40 3.72 -9.81 -11.29
CA ASP A 40 2.51 -9.06 -11.04
C ASP A 40 1.58 -9.15 -12.27
N LYS A 41 0.28 -9.25 -12.01
CA LYS A 41 -0.74 -9.32 -13.04
C LYS A 41 -0.71 -8.00 -13.81
N LYS A 42 -0.51 -8.07 -15.13
CA LYS A 42 -0.41 -6.87 -15.97
C LYS A 42 -1.78 -6.39 -16.39
N ILE A 43 -2.02 -5.08 -16.27
CA ILE A 43 -3.23 -4.48 -16.79
C ILE A 43 -3.29 -4.65 -18.33
N THR A 44 -4.46 -5.04 -18.83
CA THR A 44 -4.74 -5.13 -20.27
C THR A 44 -5.52 -3.91 -20.75
N TYR A 45 -5.62 -3.74 -22.07
CA TYR A 45 -6.39 -2.65 -22.69
C TYR A 45 -7.86 -2.60 -22.23
N GLU A 46 -8.47 -3.74 -21.93
CA GLU A 46 -9.86 -3.83 -21.49
C GLU A 46 -10.10 -3.08 -20.17
N TRP A 47 -9.24 -3.32 -19.16
CA TRP A 47 -9.31 -2.63 -17.87
C TRP A 47 -9.02 -1.14 -17.99
N GLN A 48 -8.10 -0.75 -18.88
CA GLN A 48 -7.81 0.65 -19.17
C GLN A 48 -9.00 1.34 -19.84
N GLN A 49 -9.68 0.63 -20.75
CA GLN A 49 -10.87 1.13 -21.43
C GLN A 49 -12.01 1.38 -20.44
N ILE A 50 -12.29 0.43 -19.52
CA ILE A 50 -13.32 0.58 -18.49
C ILE A 50 -13.06 1.82 -17.61
N ALA A 51 -11.81 2.03 -17.19
CA ALA A 51 -11.43 3.20 -16.41
C ALA A 51 -11.64 4.51 -17.21
N SER A 52 -11.23 4.51 -18.49
CA SER A 52 -11.39 5.65 -19.40
C SER A 52 -12.86 6.02 -19.63
N GLU A 53 -13.74 5.03 -19.79
CA GLU A 53 -15.19 5.22 -19.90
C GLU A 53 -15.79 5.86 -18.63
N CYS A 54 -15.10 5.74 -17.50
CA CYS A 54 -15.44 6.39 -16.24
C CYS A 54 -14.68 7.72 -16.01
N ASN A 55 -14.16 8.36 -17.06
CA ASN A 55 -13.36 9.60 -17.01
C ASN A 55 -11.97 9.47 -16.36
N ILE A 56 -11.48 8.25 -16.11
CA ILE A 56 -10.16 8.00 -15.53
C ILE A 56 -9.18 7.67 -16.66
N THR A 57 -8.47 8.68 -17.16
CA THR A 57 -7.41 8.49 -18.16
C THR A 57 -6.05 8.56 -17.49
N GLY A 58 -5.35 7.43 -17.41
CA GLY A 58 -4.10 7.30 -16.64
C GLY A 58 -3.02 8.31 -17.00
N ASP A 59 -2.75 8.53 -18.28
CA ASP A 59 -1.72 9.50 -18.69
C ASP A 59 -2.06 10.95 -18.32
N TYR A 60 -3.35 11.31 -18.36
CA TYR A 60 -3.79 12.65 -17.96
C TYR A 60 -3.75 12.83 -16.45
N LEU A 61 -4.24 11.84 -15.71
CA LEU A 61 -4.14 11.79 -14.25
C LEU A 61 -2.68 11.94 -13.82
N TRP A 62 -1.79 11.09 -14.35
CA TRP A 62 -0.37 11.13 -14.01
C TRP A 62 0.30 12.45 -14.39
N SER A 63 0.08 12.94 -15.61
CA SER A 63 0.67 14.21 -16.04
C SER A 63 0.27 15.38 -15.14
N ARG A 64 -0.94 15.34 -14.58
CA ARG A 64 -1.48 16.40 -13.73
C ARG A 64 -1.00 16.25 -12.29
N THR A 65 -1.02 15.04 -11.73
CA THR A 65 -0.41 14.74 -10.42
C THR A 65 1.08 15.11 -10.40
N LYS A 66 1.86 14.70 -11.40
CA LYS A 66 3.29 15.04 -11.50
C LYS A 66 3.53 16.55 -11.58
N LYS A 67 2.68 17.28 -12.32
CA LYS A 67 2.80 18.73 -12.44
C LYS A 67 2.48 19.42 -11.10
N LEU A 68 1.28 19.17 -10.57
CA LEU A 68 0.73 19.94 -9.45
C LEU A 68 1.36 19.56 -8.11
N MET A 69 1.58 18.27 -7.87
CA MET A 69 2.02 17.76 -6.56
C MET A 69 3.52 17.45 -6.50
N ILE A 70 4.28 17.68 -7.58
CA ILE A 70 5.73 17.43 -7.56
C ILE A 70 6.48 18.62 -8.14
N GLN A 71 6.22 18.97 -9.41
CA GLN A 71 6.98 20.05 -10.08
C GLN A 71 6.66 21.44 -9.52
N GLU A 72 5.43 21.65 -9.10
CA GLU A 72 4.95 22.91 -8.50
C GLU A 72 4.93 22.86 -6.96
N ALA A 73 5.23 21.71 -6.35
CA ALA A 73 5.37 21.56 -4.90
C ALA A 73 6.65 22.21 -4.37
N GLU A 74 6.68 22.53 -3.08
CA GLU A 74 7.81 23.26 -2.47
C GLU A 74 9.14 22.47 -2.59
N ASP A 75 9.09 21.15 -2.37
CA ASP A 75 10.27 20.29 -2.40
C ASP A 75 10.78 19.99 -3.83
N GLY A 76 9.89 19.94 -4.82
CA GLY A 76 10.24 19.68 -6.22
C GLY A 76 10.63 18.23 -6.54
N VAL A 77 10.76 17.35 -5.53
CA VAL A 77 11.16 15.94 -5.67
C VAL A 77 10.19 15.00 -4.95
N LEU A 78 9.90 15.29 -3.68
CA LEU A 78 8.91 14.55 -2.89
C LEU A 78 7.49 14.94 -3.29
N ILE A 79 6.55 14.01 -3.14
CA ILE A 79 5.12 14.28 -3.28
C ILE A 79 4.49 14.50 -1.89
N PRO A 80 3.83 15.64 -1.62
CA PRO A 80 3.09 15.84 -0.38
C PRO A 80 1.89 14.91 -0.35
N SER A 81 1.52 14.41 0.83
CA SER A 81 0.45 13.43 1.01
C SER A 81 -0.92 13.96 0.60
N SER A 82 -1.13 15.28 0.68
CA SER A 82 -2.28 15.91 0.04
C SER A 82 -1.98 17.31 -0.50
N TYR A 83 -2.76 17.72 -1.47
CA TYR A 83 -2.72 19.07 -2.03
C TYR A 83 -4.13 19.65 -2.12
N MET A 84 -4.32 20.88 -1.70
CA MET A 84 -5.60 21.59 -1.73
C MET A 84 -5.51 22.76 -2.71
N ILE A 85 -6.44 22.83 -3.66
CA ILE A 85 -6.46 23.91 -4.65
C ILE A 85 -7.05 25.20 -4.05
N GLU A 86 -6.84 26.32 -4.75
CA GLU A 86 -7.45 27.60 -4.40
C GLU A 86 -8.98 27.46 -4.25
N GLY A 87 -9.50 28.06 -3.18
CA GLY A 87 -10.92 28.02 -2.85
C GLY A 87 -11.78 28.82 -3.84
N ARG A 88 -13.10 28.67 -3.72
CA ARG A 88 -14.05 29.49 -4.51
C ARG A 88 -13.94 30.98 -4.20
N LEU A 89 -13.45 31.33 -3.01
CA LEU A 89 -13.15 32.69 -2.58
C LEU A 89 -11.66 32.98 -2.86
N THR A 90 -11.38 34.12 -3.51
CA THR A 90 -10.02 34.54 -3.90
C THR A 90 -9.04 34.76 -2.74
N SER A 91 -9.49 34.58 -1.49
CA SER A 91 -8.68 34.72 -0.27
C SER A 91 -8.12 33.40 0.25
N GLU A 92 -8.50 32.26 -0.31
CA GLU A 92 -8.06 30.93 0.14
C GLU A 92 -7.01 30.38 -0.85
N PRO A 93 -5.71 30.57 -0.58
CA PRO A 93 -4.66 30.10 -1.48
C PRO A 93 -4.61 28.58 -1.56
N SER A 94 -3.97 28.06 -2.60
CA SER A 94 -3.59 26.65 -2.64
C SER A 94 -2.60 26.32 -1.53
N GLU A 95 -2.63 25.08 -1.06
CA GLU A 95 -1.86 24.62 0.09
C GLU A 95 -1.52 23.14 -0.06
N GLU A 96 -0.24 22.79 0.05
CA GLU A 96 0.18 21.40 0.26
C GLU A 96 0.14 21.05 1.75
N SER A 97 -0.02 19.77 2.09
CA SER A 97 -0.12 19.34 3.49
C SER A 97 1.12 19.62 4.34
N GLY A 98 2.28 19.82 3.72
CA GLY A 98 3.59 19.81 4.40
C GLY A 98 3.97 18.44 5.00
N VAL A 99 3.07 17.45 4.93
CA VAL A 99 3.27 16.06 5.32
C VAL A 99 3.71 15.27 4.09
N TYR A 100 4.77 14.50 4.27
CA TYR A 100 5.34 13.60 3.25
C TYR A 100 5.47 12.21 3.87
N LEU A 101 4.73 11.24 3.34
CA LEU A 101 4.75 9.87 3.85
C LEU A 101 5.63 8.95 2.99
N PRO A 102 6.40 8.02 3.59
CA PRO A 102 7.16 7.01 2.85
C PRO A 102 6.30 6.19 1.87
N SER A 103 5.06 5.88 2.22
CA SER A 103 4.12 5.14 1.37
C SER A 103 3.77 5.88 0.08
N ASP A 104 3.53 7.19 0.14
CA ASP A 104 3.32 8.01 -1.05
C ASP A 104 4.58 8.05 -1.94
N GLN A 105 5.77 8.17 -1.32
CA GLN A 105 7.03 8.17 -2.05
C GLN A 105 7.30 6.80 -2.70
N ALA A 106 6.88 5.70 -2.07
CA ALA A 106 6.99 4.36 -2.62
C ALA A 106 6.13 4.18 -3.86
N LEU A 107 4.90 4.70 -3.86
CA LEU A 107 4.01 4.67 -5.02
C LEU A 107 4.58 5.53 -6.15
N LEU A 108 5.11 6.71 -5.83
CA LEU A 108 5.80 7.56 -6.79
C LEU A 108 7.02 6.87 -7.40
N MET A 109 7.81 6.16 -6.59
CA MET A 109 8.94 5.35 -7.04
C MET A 109 8.52 4.31 -8.08
N LYS A 110 7.45 3.55 -7.79
CA LYS A 110 6.91 2.54 -8.72
C LYS A 110 6.50 3.17 -10.06
N LEU A 111 5.91 4.37 -10.04
CA LEU A 111 5.57 5.11 -11.27
C LEU A 111 6.79 5.51 -12.09
N TYR A 112 7.84 6.05 -11.45
CA TYR A 112 9.07 6.39 -12.16
C TYR A 112 9.76 5.17 -12.77
N VAL A 113 9.78 4.05 -12.06
CA VAL A 113 10.30 2.78 -12.59
C VAL A 113 9.48 2.32 -13.79
N ARG A 114 8.15 2.35 -13.71
CA ARG A 114 7.26 1.96 -14.82
C ARG A 114 7.43 2.86 -16.05
N ASP A 115 7.59 4.16 -15.86
CA ASP A 115 7.82 5.14 -16.93
C ASP A 115 9.25 5.08 -17.50
N ASN A 116 10.11 4.21 -16.97
CA ASN A 116 11.53 4.13 -17.27
C ASN A 116 12.32 5.43 -16.98
N ASP A 117 11.82 6.26 -16.05
CA ASP A 117 12.44 7.53 -15.64
C ASP A 117 13.49 7.29 -14.54
N ARG A 118 14.62 6.68 -14.94
CA ARG A 118 15.73 6.36 -14.03
C ARG A 118 16.23 7.59 -13.26
N PHE A 119 16.26 8.75 -13.90
CA PHE A 119 16.77 9.96 -13.27
C PHE A 119 15.87 10.42 -12.13
N ALA A 120 14.56 10.49 -12.34
CA ALA A 120 13.61 10.84 -11.29
C ALA A 120 13.60 9.80 -10.17
N ALA A 121 13.65 8.50 -10.51
CA ALA A 121 13.70 7.43 -9.52
C ALA A 121 14.95 7.50 -8.61
N VAL A 122 16.14 7.70 -9.19
CA VAL A 122 17.39 7.87 -8.42
C VAL A 122 17.32 9.12 -7.53
N THR A 123 16.80 10.22 -8.07
CA THR A 123 16.69 11.50 -7.35
C THR A 123 15.75 11.35 -6.14
N LEU A 124 14.58 10.76 -6.34
CA LEU A 124 13.62 10.48 -5.28
C LEU A 124 14.22 9.58 -4.20
N LYS A 125 14.87 8.47 -4.60
CA LYS A 125 15.48 7.54 -3.65
C LYS A 125 16.48 8.23 -2.74
N ASN A 126 17.43 8.98 -3.33
CA ASN A 126 18.44 9.70 -2.56
C ASN A 126 17.78 10.72 -1.61
N LYS A 127 16.79 11.46 -2.11
CA LYS A 127 16.05 12.44 -1.30
C LYS A 127 15.34 11.79 -0.11
N VAL A 128 14.72 10.62 -0.30
CA VAL A 128 14.08 9.88 0.79
C VAL A 128 15.11 9.40 1.80
N ILE A 129 16.21 8.80 1.37
CA ILE A 129 17.30 8.36 2.27
C ILE A 129 17.88 9.54 3.07
N ASP A 130 18.02 10.70 2.45
CA ASP A 130 18.60 11.89 3.09
C ASP A 130 17.61 12.58 4.05
N SER A 131 16.30 12.49 3.80
CA SER A 131 15.28 13.28 4.52
C SER A 131 14.47 12.48 5.53
N PHE A 132 14.45 11.14 5.43
CA PHE A 132 13.60 10.27 6.25
C PHE A 132 14.47 9.34 7.09
N ASN A 133 14.28 9.41 8.41
CA ASN A 133 14.73 8.35 9.29
C ASN A 133 13.63 7.29 9.38
N MET A 134 13.82 6.14 8.72
CA MET A 134 12.78 5.11 8.60
C MET A 134 12.32 4.55 9.96
N GLU A 135 13.19 4.58 10.98
CA GLU A 135 12.85 4.15 12.35
C GLU A 135 11.76 5.00 13.01
N ASP A 136 11.56 6.25 12.54
CA ASP A 136 10.56 7.17 13.08
C ASP A 136 9.14 6.91 12.54
N TYR A 137 9.01 6.01 11.55
CA TYR A 137 7.74 5.73 10.87
C TYR A 137 7.14 4.40 11.31
N SER A 138 5.81 4.26 11.15
CA SER A 138 5.12 3.02 11.45
C SER A 138 5.62 1.86 10.55
N VAL A 139 5.42 0.63 11.02
CA VAL A 139 5.74 -0.58 10.23
C VAL A 139 5.02 -0.55 8.87
N GLU A 140 3.80 -0.02 8.79
CA GLU A 140 3.06 0.11 7.52
C GLU A 140 3.78 1.01 6.50
N GLU A 141 4.27 2.17 6.95
CA GLU A 141 5.00 3.13 6.11
C GLU A 141 6.36 2.57 5.67
N GLN A 142 7.07 1.93 6.60
CA GLN A 142 8.35 1.28 6.30
C GLN A 142 8.18 0.10 5.31
N MET A 143 7.14 -0.72 5.48
CA MET A 143 6.81 -1.81 4.57
C MET A 143 6.43 -1.30 3.18
N ALA A 144 5.68 -0.20 3.10
CA ALA A 144 5.35 0.44 1.83
C ALA A 144 6.62 0.94 1.11
N TRP A 145 7.52 1.61 1.84
CA TRP A 145 8.81 2.05 1.30
C TRP A 145 9.66 0.87 0.83
N LEU A 146 9.80 -0.18 1.64
CA LEU A 146 10.54 -1.38 1.27
C LEU A 146 10.01 -1.97 -0.05
N GLU A 147 8.69 -2.03 -0.23
CA GLU A 147 8.08 -2.50 -1.46
C GLU A 147 8.50 -1.65 -2.68
N GLY A 148 8.36 -0.33 -2.59
CA GLY A 148 8.79 0.59 -3.66
C GLY A 148 10.30 0.53 -3.93
N TYR A 149 11.10 0.35 -2.88
CA TYR A 149 12.55 0.31 -2.99
C TYR A 149 13.06 -1.00 -3.63
N VAL A 150 12.40 -2.13 -3.34
CA VAL A 150 12.69 -3.41 -4.00
C VAL A 150 12.32 -3.34 -5.50
N VAL A 151 11.21 -2.68 -5.85
CA VAL A 151 10.87 -2.40 -7.26
C VAL A 151 11.95 -1.56 -7.93
N TYR A 152 12.39 -0.46 -7.30
CA TYR A 152 13.51 0.34 -7.79
C TYR A 152 14.78 -0.48 -7.98
N TYR A 153 15.13 -1.30 -6.98
CA TYR A 153 16.34 -2.11 -7.01
C TYR A 153 16.34 -3.08 -8.19
N SER A 154 15.21 -3.75 -8.43
CA SER A 154 15.06 -4.69 -9.54
C SER A 154 15.35 -4.06 -10.91
N ALA A 155 15.07 -2.76 -11.06
CA ALA A 155 15.25 -2.03 -12.31
C ALA A 155 16.61 -1.30 -12.40
N TYR A 156 17.03 -0.62 -11.33
CA TYR A 156 18.13 0.36 -11.35
C TYR A 156 19.14 0.23 -10.22
N GLY A 157 18.95 -0.75 -9.33
CA GLY A 157 19.67 -0.88 -8.07
C GLY A 157 21.19 -1.03 -8.20
N THR A 158 21.86 -0.66 -7.12
CA THR A 158 23.30 -0.80 -6.90
C THR A 158 23.58 -1.69 -5.69
N SER A 159 24.83 -2.11 -5.48
CA SER A 159 25.20 -2.88 -4.29
C SER A 159 24.88 -2.16 -2.97
N GLU A 160 24.96 -0.84 -2.93
CA GLU A 160 24.59 -0.06 -1.74
C GLU A 160 23.08 -0.12 -1.49
N ASP A 161 22.27 -0.04 -2.55
CA ASP A 161 20.81 -0.16 -2.43
C ASP A 161 20.42 -1.55 -1.89
N TYR A 162 21.10 -2.61 -2.32
CA TYR A 162 20.89 -3.96 -1.79
C TYR A 162 21.23 -4.05 -0.30
N LYS A 163 22.31 -3.38 0.14
CA LYS A 163 22.69 -3.33 1.55
C LYS A 163 21.61 -2.63 2.37
N ASN A 164 21.12 -1.49 1.90
CA ASN A 164 20.04 -0.73 2.55
C ASN A 164 18.74 -1.56 2.62
N ILE A 165 18.39 -2.30 1.56
CA ILE A 165 17.25 -3.22 1.58
C ILE A 165 17.41 -4.29 2.67
N LYS A 166 18.59 -4.90 2.80
CA LYS A 166 18.84 -5.91 3.85
C LYS A 166 18.74 -5.32 5.25
N GLU A 167 19.23 -4.10 5.45
CA GLU A 167 19.11 -3.39 6.73
C GLU A 167 17.64 -3.13 7.08
N LEU A 168 16.83 -2.66 6.11
CA LEU A 168 15.38 -2.48 6.29
C LEU A 168 14.66 -3.80 6.56
N VAL A 169 14.99 -4.87 5.82
CA VAL A 169 14.41 -6.21 6.05
C VAL A 169 14.73 -6.70 7.46
N ALA A 170 15.97 -6.55 7.93
CA ALA A 170 16.34 -6.95 9.30
C ALA A 170 15.60 -6.15 10.39
N GLY A 171 15.29 -4.87 10.11
CA GLY A 171 14.51 -4.01 11.00
C GLY A 171 13.00 -4.29 11.01
N LEU A 172 12.46 -4.86 9.93
CA LEU A 172 11.03 -5.11 9.77
C LEU A 172 10.61 -6.55 10.05
N PHE A 173 11.53 -7.49 9.95
CA PHE A 173 11.25 -8.92 10.10
C PHE A 173 12.07 -9.55 11.23
N THR A 174 11.47 -10.52 11.89
CA THR A 174 12.14 -11.39 12.86
C THR A 174 13.06 -12.39 12.14
N ASP A 175 13.89 -13.12 12.89
CA ASP A 175 14.82 -14.10 12.32
C ASP A 175 14.10 -15.30 11.67
N ASP A 176 12.85 -15.57 12.04
CA ASP A 176 11.94 -16.53 11.42
C ASP A 176 11.07 -15.89 10.33
N GLY A 177 11.31 -14.63 9.95
CA GLY A 177 10.67 -13.96 8.83
C GLY A 177 9.23 -13.53 9.05
N MET A 178 8.78 -13.43 10.30
CA MET A 178 7.52 -12.77 10.67
C MET A 178 7.70 -11.25 10.67
N VAL A 179 6.65 -10.50 10.33
CA VAL A 179 6.66 -9.05 10.53
C VAL A 179 6.84 -8.77 12.03
N ARG A 180 7.75 -7.86 12.38
CA ARG A 180 7.99 -7.47 13.78
C ARG A 180 6.78 -6.73 14.33
N ALA A 181 6.47 -7.04 15.59
CA ALA A 181 5.48 -6.30 16.34
C ALA A 181 5.97 -4.87 16.63
N SER A 182 5.02 -3.98 16.82
CA SER A 182 5.22 -2.58 17.22
C SER A 182 4.26 -2.21 18.34
N ASP A 183 4.56 -1.11 19.04
CA ASP A 183 3.63 -0.55 20.01
C ASP A 183 2.38 -0.02 19.30
N LEU A 184 1.23 -0.61 19.60
CA LEU A 184 -0.08 -0.26 19.06
C LEU A 184 -1.03 0.20 20.18
N THR A 185 -2.14 0.79 19.77
CA THR A 185 -3.23 1.18 20.66
C THR A 185 -4.54 0.58 20.18
N ALA A 186 -5.42 0.21 21.10
CA ALA A 186 -6.78 -0.23 20.77
C ALA A 186 -7.82 0.30 21.74
N ALA A 187 -9.03 0.46 21.23
CA ALA A 187 -10.19 0.86 22.02
C ALA A 187 -10.70 -0.31 22.87
N SER A 188 -11.03 -0.03 24.13
CA SER A 188 -11.62 -0.98 25.06
C SER A 188 -12.77 -0.37 25.86
N TYR A 189 -13.73 -1.22 26.25
CA TYR A 189 -14.76 -0.84 27.21
C TYR A 189 -14.12 -0.68 28.60
N SER A 190 -14.34 0.47 29.25
CA SER A 190 -13.96 0.67 30.65
C SER A 190 -14.80 -0.23 31.56
N GLY A 191 -14.27 -1.42 31.83
CA GLY A 191 -14.95 -2.43 32.66
C GLY A 191 -14.67 -3.85 32.19
N SER A 192 -13.43 -4.32 32.36
CA SER A 192 -13.07 -5.75 32.44
C SER A 192 -13.77 -6.69 31.45
N ALA A 193 -13.34 -6.74 30.20
CA ALA A 193 -13.43 -7.95 29.38
C ALA A 193 -12.58 -7.81 28.10
N PHE A 194 -11.42 -8.46 28.07
CA PHE A 194 -10.99 -9.04 26.81
C PHE A 194 -12.03 -10.11 26.46
N GLN A 195 -12.86 -9.88 25.44
CA GLN A 195 -13.54 -10.98 24.79
C GLN A 195 -12.57 -11.56 23.74
N SER A 196 -11.71 -12.47 24.18
CA SER A 196 -11.16 -13.47 23.27
C SER A 196 -12.35 -14.30 22.78
N VAL A 197 -12.62 -14.32 21.47
CA VAL A 197 -13.55 -15.30 20.91
C VAL A 197 -12.84 -16.65 20.97
N THR A 198 -13.10 -17.42 22.03
CA THR A 198 -12.68 -18.82 22.09
C THR A 198 -13.65 -19.61 21.22
N VAL A 199 -13.19 -20.06 20.05
CA VAL A 199 -13.97 -20.99 19.22
C VAL A 199 -14.01 -22.34 19.95
N ALA A 200 -15.10 -22.60 20.66
CA ALA A 200 -15.31 -23.91 21.25
C ALA A 200 -15.61 -24.92 20.12
N GLU A 201 -14.82 -25.98 20.04
CA GLU A 201 -15.04 -27.14 19.15
C GLU A 201 -16.27 -27.96 19.59
N SER A 202 -17.47 -27.37 19.56
CA SER A 202 -18.74 -28.11 19.45
C SER A 202 -19.91 -27.13 19.48
N ASP A 203 -20.69 -27.16 18.39
CA ASP A 203 -22.01 -26.55 18.16
C ASP A 203 -22.02 -25.22 17.38
N PRO A 204 -22.74 -25.14 16.23
CA PRO A 204 -22.76 -23.94 15.39
C PRO A 204 -23.90 -23.03 15.88
N GLY A 205 -23.57 -21.89 16.48
CA GLY A 205 -24.60 -20.92 16.79
C GLY A 205 -24.15 -19.80 17.70
N TYR A 206 -23.83 -18.66 17.09
CA TYR A 206 -23.73 -17.33 17.67
C TYR A 206 -22.59 -17.09 18.67
N ALA A 207 -21.64 -16.25 18.27
CA ALA A 207 -20.84 -15.47 19.21
C ALA A 207 -21.79 -14.49 19.94
N THR A 208 -22.13 -14.78 21.19
CA THR A 208 -22.90 -13.85 22.04
C THR A 208 -21.97 -12.77 22.60
N PHE A 209 -22.06 -11.56 22.04
CA PHE A 209 -21.42 -10.36 22.59
C PHE A 209 -22.37 -9.73 23.63
N ASP A 210 -22.07 -9.89 24.92
CA ASP A 210 -22.75 -9.13 25.99
C ASP A 210 -22.11 -7.74 26.10
N SER A 211 -22.89 -6.69 25.85
CA SER A 211 -22.46 -5.29 26.04
C SER A 211 -23.04 -4.74 27.36
N PRO A 212 -22.22 -4.13 28.24
CA PRO A 212 -22.75 -3.34 29.33
C PRO A 212 -23.40 -2.08 28.75
N ALA A 213 -24.72 -1.95 28.95
CA ALA A 213 -25.45 -0.74 28.59
C ALA A 213 -24.91 0.47 29.40
N GLY A 214 -24.10 1.32 28.78
CA GLY A 214 -23.58 2.53 29.41
C GLY A 214 -22.80 3.41 28.44
N THR A 215 -22.94 4.72 28.61
CA THR A 215 -22.15 5.78 27.96
C THR A 215 -20.73 5.80 28.53
N SER A 216 -19.91 4.81 28.22
CA SER A 216 -18.48 4.82 28.55
C SER A 216 -17.69 5.43 27.40
N GLU A 217 -16.88 6.45 27.68
CA GLU A 217 -15.83 6.89 26.75
C GLU A 217 -14.89 5.70 26.48
N ASP A 218 -14.48 5.51 25.22
CA ASP A 218 -13.53 4.46 24.83
C ASP A 218 -12.18 4.75 25.50
N GLU A 219 -11.69 3.80 26.32
CA GLU A 219 -10.32 3.89 26.86
C GLU A 219 -9.36 3.21 25.88
N LEU A 220 -8.36 3.96 25.42
CA LEU A 220 -7.26 3.42 24.62
C LEU A 220 -6.24 2.72 25.52
N TYR A 221 -5.95 1.46 25.24
CA TYR A 221 -4.85 0.74 25.87
C TYR A 221 -3.71 0.46 24.88
N SER A 222 -2.48 0.45 25.36
CA SER A 222 -1.31 0.11 24.57
C SER A 222 -0.97 -1.38 24.65
N PHE A 223 -0.54 -1.96 23.55
CA PHE A 223 -0.08 -3.35 23.47
C PHE A 223 0.96 -3.50 22.35
N GLU A 224 1.82 -4.50 22.46
CA GLU A 224 2.72 -4.88 21.37
C GLU A 224 1.99 -5.83 20.41
N GLY A 225 1.96 -5.50 19.12
CA GLY A 225 1.26 -6.30 18.11
C GLY A 225 1.63 -5.96 16.67
N ILE A 226 1.08 -6.73 15.74
CA ILE A 226 1.28 -6.60 14.30
C ILE A 226 -0.03 -6.14 13.68
N THR A 227 -0.05 -4.94 13.08
CA THR A 227 -1.19 -4.47 12.29
C THR A 227 -1.37 -5.38 11.06
N LEU A 228 -2.53 -6.00 10.87
CA LEU A 228 -2.70 -6.95 9.76
C LEU A 228 -2.61 -6.27 8.39
N ALA A 229 -3.08 -5.01 8.29
CA ALA A 229 -2.99 -4.23 7.06
C ALA A 229 -1.54 -3.87 6.65
N SER A 230 -0.55 -3.96 7.55
CA SER A 230 0.86 -3.73 7.22
C SER A 230 1.56 -4.96 6.62
N VAL A 231 0.95 -6.15 6.74
CA VAL A 231 1.52 -7.41 6.24
C VAL A 231 1.35 -7.50 4.72
N ARG A 232 2.40 -7.13 3.97
CA ARG A 232 2.42 -7.16 2.49
C ARG A 232 2.83 -8.53 1.97
N LEU A 233 1.88 -9.44 1.80
CA LEU A 233 2.13 -10.84 1.46
C LEU A 233 2.90 -11.04 0.14
N MET A 234 2.61 -10.24 -0.91
CA MET A 234 3.35 -10.33 -2.19
C MET A 234 4.81 -9.88 -2.06
N LEU A 235 5.07 -8.86 -1.25
CA LEU A 235 6.44 -8.44 -0.92
C LEU A 235 7.17 -9.55 -0.17
N ILE A 236 6.56 -10.13 0.87
CA ILE A 236 7.14 -11.21 1.67
C ILE A 236 7.49 -12.40 0.77
N ARG A 237 6.57 -12.81 -0.11
CA ARG A 237 6.81 -13.88 -1.11
C ARG A 237 8.01 -13.56 -2.01
N SER A 238 8.15 -12.31 -2.44
CA SER A 238 9.28 -11.87 -3.27
C SER A 238 10.59 -11.87 -2.47
N LEU A 239 10.59 -11.42 -1.21
CA LEU A 239 11.78 -11.42 -0.36
C LEU A 239 12.25 -12.85 -0.06
N GLU A 240 11.33 -13.77 0.26
CA GLU A 240 11.63 -15.19 0.48
C GLU A 240 12.21 -15.84 -0.78
N ALA A 241 11.60 -15.62 -1.95
CA ALA A 241 12.08 -16.16 -3.22
C ALA A 241 13.49 -15.67 -3.63
N ASN A 242 13.98 -14.61 -2.97
CA ASN A 242 15.32 -14.06 -3.17
C ASN A 242 16.24 -14.26 -1.95
N GLU A 243 15.88 -15.16 -1.04
CA GLU A 243 16.67 -15.53 0.15
C GLU A 243 16.96 -14.32 1.09
N LEU A 244 16.13 -13.28 1.01
CA LEU A 244 16.16 -12.14 1.95
C LEU A 244 15.36 -12.44 3.22
N LEU A 245 14.44 -13.39 3.15
CA LEU A 245 13.73 -13.98 4.27
C LEU A 245 13.93 -15.49 4.28
N PRO A 246 13.87 -16.16 5.44
CA PRO A 246 13.98 -17.61 5.53
C PRO A 246 12.79 -18.31 4.85
N GLU A 247 12.98 -19.57 4.48
CA GLU A 247 11.90 -20.41 3.91
C GLU A 247 10.69 -20.51 4.87
N GLY A 248 9.50 -20.49 4.29
CA GLY A 248 8.22 -20.51 4.99
C GLY A 248 7.78 -19.17 5.58
N SER A 249 8.50 -18.07 5.31
CA SER A 249 8.11 -16.74 5.82
C SER A 249 6.76 -16.31 5.26
N PHE A 250 6.52 -16.55 3.97
CA PHE A 250 5.25 -16.30 3.33
C PHE A 250 4.12 -17.07 4.01
N ASP A 251 4.28 -18.38 4.21
CA ASP A 251 3.24 -19.25 4.77
C ASP A 251 2.88 -18.83 6.21
N ARG A 252 3.88 -18.52 7.05
CA ARG A 252 3.63 -18.08 8.43
C ARG A 252 2.88 -16.74 8.49
N ASN A 253 3.25 -15.77 7.66
CA ASN A 253 2.54 -14.49 7.60
C ASN A 253 1.15 -14.64 6.97
N LEU A 254 0.98 -15.52 5.99
CA LEU A 254 -0.32 -15.84 5.41
C LEU A 254 -1.26 -16.45 6.46
N GLU A 255 -0.77 -17.40 7.26
CA GLU A 255 -1.53 -18.01 8.36
C GLU A 255 -1.95 -16.95 9.40
N LEU A 256 -1.04 -16.07 9.81
CA LEU A 256 -1.34 -14.96 10.72
C LEU A 256 -2.48 -14.09 10.19
N VAL A 257 -2.42 -13.70 8.91
CA VAL A 257 -3.41 -12.83 8.28
C VAL A 257 -4.75 -13.54 8.11
N LEU A 258 -4.77 -14.79 7.63
CA LEU A 258 -5.99 -15.57 7.44
C LEU A 258 -6.71 -15.84 8.78
N GLY A 259 -5.96 -16.13 9.84
CA GLY A 259 -6.52 -16.30 11.18
C GLY A 259 -7.18 -15.03 11.74
N GLY A 260 -6.87 -13.86 11.17
CA GLY A 260 -7.48 -12.59 11.55
C GLY A 260 -8.91 -12.38 11.03
N MET A 261 -9.44 -13.29 10.22
CA MET A 261 -10.85 -13.25 9.80
C MET A 261 -11.76 -13.49 11.01
N ILE A 262 -12.73 -12.61 11.23
CA ILE A 262 -13.57 -12.63 12.44
C ILE A 262 -14.46 -13.87 12.50
N SER A 263 -15.24 -14.12 11.44
CA SER A 263 -16.08 -15.31 11.31
C SER A 263 -16.61 -15.46 9.89
N ASP A 264 -17.29 -16.57 9.59
CA ASP A 264 -17.99 -16.75 8.32
C ASP A 264 -19.17 -15.76 8.13
N ASP A 265 -19.79 -15.33 9.23
CA ASP A 265 -20.91 -14.36 9.22
C ASP A 265 -20.43 -12.91 9.08
N ILE A 266 -19.23 -12.61 9.61
CA ILE A 266 -18.57 -11.31 9.51
C ILE A 266 -17.19 -11.57 8.90
N PRO A 267 -17.10 -11.77 7.57
CA PRO A 267 -15.85 -12.16 6.92
C PRO A 267 -14.92 -10.95 6.68
N LEU A 268 -14.86 -10.06 7.68
CA LEU A 268 -13.92 -8.96 7.81
C LEU A 268 -12.71 -9.39 8.64
N PHE A 269 -11.64 -8.59 8.58
CA PHE A 269 -10.37 -8.87 9.25
C PHE A 269 -10.16 -7.96 10.44
N ALA A 270 -9.51 -8.51 11.47
CA ALA A 270 -9.07 -7.78 12.64
C ALA A 270 -8.07 -6.66 12.27
N TYR A 271 -8.00 -5.65 13.13
CA TYR A 271 -7.03 -4.56 13.03
C TYR A 271 -5.59 -5.07 13.24
N ALA A 272 -5.36 -5.87 14.27
CA ALA A 272 -4.04 -6.36 14.64
C ALA A 272 -4.05 -7.77 15.22
N ALA A 273 -2.89 -8.41 15.24
CA ALA A 273 -2.62 -9.66 15.92
C ALA A 273 -1.54 -9.47 16.99
N ARG A 274 -1.61 -10.24 18.08
CA ARG A 274 -0.56 -10.30 19.11
C ARG A 274 -0.31 -11.75 19.50
N TYR A 275 0.95 -12.05 19.83
CA TYR A 275 1.32 -13.34 20.39
C TYR A 275 1.16 -13.30 21.90
N GLU A 276 0.51 -14.31 22.47
CA GLU A 276 0.39 -14.52 23.91
C GLU A 276 1.60 -15.28 24.46
N GLU A 277 1.78 -15.26 25.79
CA GLU A 277 2.89 -15.95 26.47
C GLU A 277 2.92 -17.47 26.21
N ASP A 278 1.76 -18.07 25.92
CA ASP A 278 1.62 -19.49 25.61
C ASP A 278 1.86 -19.83 24.12
N GLY A 279 2.18 -18.82 23.30
CA GLY A 279 2.42 -18.94 21.87
C GLY A 279 1.16 -18.90 21.01
N THR A 280 -0.03 -18.74 21.60
CA THR A 280 -1.27 -18.53 20.84
C THR A 280 -1.34 -17.12 20.26
N VAL A 281 -2.15 -16.94 19.21
CA VAL A 281 -2.38 -15.63 18.59
C VAL A 281 -3.76 -15.11 19.02
N SER A 282 -3.77 -13.90 19.56
CA SER A 282 -5.00 -13.13 19.83
C SER A 282 -5.16 -12.03 18.79
N TYR A 283 -6.41 -11.77 18.40
CA TYR A 283 -6.75 -10.74 17.43
C TYR A 283 -7.47 -9.57 18.08
N VAL A 284 -7.12 -8.36 17.64
CA VAL A 284 -7.67 -7.09 18.12
C VAL A 284 -8.43 -6.46 16.97
N TYR A 285 -9.73 -6.20 17.16
CA TYR A 285 -10.63 -5.87 16.04
C TYR A 285 -10.68 -4.39 15.66
N SER A 286 -10.41 -3.50 16.60
CA SER A 286 -10.50 -2.06 16.34
C SER A 286 -9.45 -1.28 17.10
N LYS A 287 -8.94 -0.26 16.43
CA LYS A 287 -8.12 0.78 17.03
C LYS A 287 -8.97 1.85 17.72
N ASP A 288 -10.09 2.23 17.08
CA ASP A 288 -10.75 3.51 17.35
C ASP A 288 -12.04 3.40 18.16
N HIS A 289 -12.78 2.29 18.04
CA HIS A 289 -14.06 2.11 18.76
C HIS A 289 -14.19 0.68 19.29
N ALA A 290 -14.66 0.52 20.52
CA ALA A 290 -14.90 -0.81 21.06
C ALA A 290 -15.99 -1.57 20.27
N ALA A 291 -15.82 -2.89 20.14
CA ALA A 291 -16.74 -3.79 19.41
C ALA A 291 -17.05 -3.36 17.96
N SER A 292 -16.08 -2.76 17.27
CA SER A 292 -16.16 -2.45 15.85
C SER A 292 -15.02 -3.05 15.05
N VAL A 293 -15.04 -2.84 13.74
CA VAL A 293 -14.00 -3.18 12.78
C VAL A 293 -13.84 -2.03 11.81
N SER A 294 -12.60 -1.67 11.49
CA SER A 294 -12.28 -0.74 10.41
C SER A 294 -12.48 -1.45 9.06
N VAL A 295 -13.47 -0.98 8.29
CA VAL A 295 -13.75 -1.51 6.94
C VAL A 295 -12.56 -1.23 6.01
N VAL A 296 -11.92 -0.07 6.16
CA VAL A 296 -10.74 0.31 5.36
C VAL A 296 -9.57 -0.64 5.62
N ASP A 297 -9.22 -0.91 6.88
CA ASP A 297 -8.11 -1.80 7.20
C ASP A 297 -8.40 -3.23 6.80
N SER A 298 -9.64 -3.68 7.00
CA SER A 298 -10.07 -5.00 6.53
C SER A 298 -9.94 -5.13 5.01
N ILE A 299 -10.26 -4.09 4.24
CA ILE A 299 -10.13 -4.12 2.78
C ILE A 299 -8.66 -4.08 2.34
N ARG A 300 -7.79 -3.36 3.05
CA ARG A 300 -6.33 -3.42 2.82
C ARG A 300 -5.78 -4.83 3.02
N VAL A 301 -6.23 -5.53 4.06
CA VAL A 301 -5.90 -6.95 4.26
C VAL A 301 -6.41 -7.79 3.10
N MET A 302 -7.67 -7.59 2.69
CA MET A 302 -8.25 -8.31 1.55
C MET A 302 -7.47 -8.09 0.26
N ARG A 303 -6.94 -6.89 0.02
CA ARG A 303 -6.08 -6.60 -1.13
C ARG A 303 -4.80 -7.44 -1.10
N SER A 304 -4.09 -7.49 0.03
CA SER A 304 -2.84 -8.27 0.09
C SER A 304 -3.09 -9.77 -0.09
N LEU A 305 -4.23 -10.26 0.41
CA LEU A 305 -4.68 -11.63 0.15
C LEU A 305 -5.07 -11.85 -1.33
N ALA A 306 -5.72 -10.87 -1.98
CA ALA A 306 -6.10 -10.96 -3.39
C ALA A 306 -4.87 -11.00 -4.31
N GLU A 307 -3.86 -10.17 -4.03
CA GLU A 307 -2.57 -10.16 -4.73
C GLU A 307 -1.93 -11.55 -4.78
N THR A 308 -2.14 -12.35 -3.74
CA THR A 308 -1.52 -13.67 -3.57
C THR A 308 -2.47 -14.84 -3.84
N ASP A 309 -3.64 -14.56 -4.44
CA ASP A 309 -4.75 -15.49 -4.71
C ASP A 309 -5.20 -16.29 -3.47
N SER A 310 -5.12 -15.66 -2.30
CA SER A 310 -5.43 -16.24 -1.00
C SER A 310 -6.64 -15.60 -0.31
N LEU A 311 -7.34 -14.66 -0.97
CA LEU A 311 -8.53 -13.99 -0.43
C LEU A 311 -9.68 -15.00 -0.25
N PRO A 312 -10.21 -15.20 0.97
CA PRO A 312 -11.36 -16.05 1.19
C PRO A 312 -12.57 -15.62 0.35
N VAL A 313 -13.26 -16.61 -0.23
CA VAL A 313 -14.42 -16.39 -1.10
C VAL A 313 -15.55 -15.67 -0.34
N LEU A 314 -15.73 -15.95 0.96
CA LEU A 314 -16.72 -15.29 1.80
C LEU A 314 -16.42 -13.79 1.96
N SER A 315 -15.18 -13.41 2.26
CA SER A 315 -14.75 -12.01 2.39
C SER A 315 -14.93 -11.25 1.08
N TYR A 316 -14.52 -11.86 -0.03
CA TYR A 316 -14.70 -11.27 -1.36
C TYR A 316 -16.19 -11.08 -1.71
N ASN A 317 -17.03 -12.08 -1.45
CA ASN A 317 -18.47 -11.99 -1.71
C ASN A 317 -19.15 -10.94 -0.81
N TRP A 318 -18.74 -10.82 0.45
CA TRP A 318 -19.20 -9.77 1.34
C TRP A 318 -18.86 -8.39 0.76
N LEU A 319 -17.60 -8.18 0.36
CA LEU A 319 -17.15 -6.92 -0.23
C LEU A 319 -17.92 -6.58 -1.50
N LYS A 320 -18.04 -7.55 -2.42
CA LYS A 320 -18.79 -7.39 -3.67
C LYS A 320 -20.26 -7.03 -3.40
N ASN A 321 -20.90 -7.72 -2.46
CA ASN A 321 -22.28 -7.43 -2.10
C ASN A 321 -22.43 -6.05 -1.44
N ALA A 322 -21.49 -5.65 -0.58
CA ALA A 322 -21.49 -4.34 0.04
C ALA A 322 -21.37 -3.24 -1.03
N VAL A 323 -20.40 -3.33 -1.94
CA VAL A 323 -20.20 -2.34 -3.01
C VAL A 323 -21.37 -2.26 -3.99
N LEU A 324 -21.90 -3.40 -4.42
CA LEU A 324 -22.94 -3.43 -5.46
C LEU A 324 -24.33 -3.11 -4.94
N ASN A 325 -24.63 -3.42 -3.68
CA ASN A 325 -25.96 -3.20 -3.11
C ASN A 325 -26.04 -1.96 -2.20
N GLN A 326 -24.92 -1.48 -1.67
CA GLN A 326 -24.88 -0.29 -0.83
C GLN A 326 -24.40 0.92 -1.64
N GLY A 327 -25.11 2.04 -1.51
CA GLY A 327 -24.78 3.27 -2.23
C GLY A 327 -23.39 3.82 -1.86
N ALA A 328 -22.93 3.60 -0.63
CA ALA A 328 -21.60 3.94 -0.13
C ALA A 328 -21.17 2.86 0.88
N LEU A 329 -19.88 2.56 0.93
CA LEU A 329 -19.26 1.80 2.02
C LEU A 329 -18.94 2.77 3.13
N ASN A 330 -19.37 2.50 4.36
CA ASN A 330 -18.94 3.30 5.50
C ASN A 330 -17.68 2.70 6.15
N ASP A 331 -16.92 3.53 6.85
CA ASP A 331 -15.60 3.18 7.43
C ASP A 331 -15.67 2.21 8.63
N THR A 332 -16.80 2.11 9.31
CA THR A 332 -16.93 1.37 10.57
C THR A 332 -17.99 0.29 10.45
N TYR A 333 -17.67 -0.93 10.89
CA TYR A 333 -18.62 -2.03 11.05
C TYR A 333 -18.78 -2.38 12.53
N TYR A 334 -20.00 -2.30 13.08
CA TYR A 334 -20.25 -2.64 14.48
C TYR A 334 -20.58 -4.12 14.66
N LEU A 335 -19.77 -4.84 15.42
CA LEU A 335 -19.89 -6.29 15.62
C LEU A 335 -21.22 -6.68 16.29
N VAL A 336 -21.72 -5.85 17.22
CA VAL A 336 -22.95 -6.13 17.98
C VAL A 336 -24.20 -5.96 17.13
N THR A 337 -24.22 -4.97 16.22
CA THR A 337 -25.42 -4.64 15.45
C THR A 337 -25.39 -5.20 14.02
N GLY A 338 -24.21 -5.56 13.53
CA GLY A 338 -23.99 -5.96 12.14
C GLY A 338 -24.14 -4.84 11.12
N ASN A 339 -24.21 -3.58 11.57
CA ASN A 339 -24.41 -2.41 10.71
C ASN A 339 -23.09 -1.70 10.40
N THR A 340 -23.02 -1.12 9.21
CA THR A 340 -21.98 -0.17 8.80
C THR A 340 -22.40 1.27 9.12
N ASP A 341 -21.52 2.06 9.72
CA ASP A 341 -21.73 3.47 10.05
C ASP A 341 -20.44 4.27 9.87
N GLY A 342 -20.49 5.57 10.10
CA GLY A 342 -19.36 6.48 9.97
C GLY A 342 -19.32 7.17 8.61
N SER A 343 -18.13 7.64 8.23
CA SER A 343 -17.94 8.35 6.96
C SER A 343 -17.82 7.38 5.79
N GLU A 344 -18.03 7.85 4.57
CA GLU A 344 -17.77 7.03 3.39
C GLU A 344 -16.29 6.64 3.35
N ALA A 345 -16.02 5.34 3.25
CA ALA A 345 -14.70 4.72 3.19
C ALA A 345 -14.02 4.95 1.83
N VAL A 346 -13.87 6.21 1.42
CA VAL A 346 -13.27 6.58 0.11
C VAL A 346 -11.85 6.03 -0.02
N ASP A 347 -11.10 5.94 1.08
CA ASP A 347 -9.76 5.34 1.12
C ASP A 347 -9.72 3.87 0.70
N ALA A 348 -10.83 3.15 0.80
CA ALA A 348 -10.90 1.75 0.39
C ALA A 348 -11.09 1.58 -1.11
N TYR A 349 -11.54 2.59 -1.85
CA TYR A 349 -11.92 2.42 -3.26
C TYR A 349 -10.75 1.99 -4.15
N THR A 350 -9.55 2.52 -3.93
CA THR A 350 -8.38 2.05 -4.69
C THR A 350 -8.05 0.60 -4.35
N ASP A 351 -8.09 0.22 -3.07
CA ASP A 351 -7.86 -1.18 -2.67
C ASP A 351 -8.90 -2.14 -3.27
N ILE A 352 -10.18 -1.75 -3.32
CA ILE A 352 -11.23 -2.56 -3.98
C ILE A 352 -11.00 -2.66 -5.49
N MET A 353 -10.50 -1.59 -6.12
CA MET A 353 -10.14 -1.62 -7.54
C MET A 353 -9.04 -2.67 -7.81
N TYR A 354 -8.02 -2.74 -6.95
CA TYR A 354 -6.99 -3.79 -7.01
C TYR A 354 -7.58 -5.19 -6.75
N ILE A 355 -8.43 -5.35 -5.73
CA ILE A 355 -9.10 -6.63 -5.46
C ILE A 355 -9.90 -7.10 -6.68
N ALA A 356 -10.72 -6.23 -7.27
CA ALA A 356 -11.51 -6.55 -8.46
C ALA A 356 -10.62 -6.98 -9.63
N PHE A 357 -9.50 -6.27 -9.82
CA PHE A 357 -8.51 -6.63 -10.83
C PHE A 357 -7.90 -8.03 -10.58
N TYR A 358 -7.39 -8.31 -9.38
CA TYR A 358 -6.81 -9.62 -9.08
C TYR A 358 -7.83 -10.76 -9.17
N ARG A 359 -9.10 -10.48 -8.89
CA ARG A 359 -10.21 -11.46 -8.97
C ARG A 359 -10.86 -11.57 -10.36
N ASP A 360 -10.35 -10.87 -11.38
CA ASP A 360 -10.94 -10.82 -12.73
C ASP A 360 -12.42 -10.38 -12.74
N ASP A 361 -12.81 -9.51 -11.80
CA ASP A 361 -14.17 -9.01 -11.66
C ASP A 361 -14.37 -7.66 -12.34
N ILE A 362 -14.69 -7.72 -13.63
CA ILE A 362 -14.95 -6.55 -14.47
C ILE A 362 -16.12 -5.71 -13.93
N ASP A 363 -17.17 -6.35 -13.39
CA ASP A 363 -18.36 -5.64 -12.91
C ASP A 363 -18.03 -4.81 -11.66
N LEU A 364 -17.33 -5.41 -10.70
CA LEU A 364 -16.89 -4.71 -9.49
C LEU A 364 -15.91 -3.59 -9.84
N TYR A 365 -14.96 -3.85 -10.74
CA TYR A 365 -14.01 -2.84 -11.18
C TYR A 365 -14.69 -1.67 -11.89
N SER A 366 -15.62 -1.93 -12.80
CA SER A 366 -16.42 -0.90 -13.47
C SER A 366 -17.23 -0.07 -12.47
N ASN A 367 -17.84 -0.70 -11.47
CA ASN A 367 -18.57 0.01 -10.42
C ASN A 367 -17.67 0.98 -9.64
N ILE A 368 -16.49 0.51 -9.21
CA ILE A 368 -15.52 1.33 -8.49
C ILE A 368 -14.95 2.44 -9.37
N CYS A 369 -14.64 2.15 -10.64
CA CYS A 369 -14.26 3.18 -11.61
C CYS A 369 -15.34 4.25 -11.76
N GLY A 370 -16.62 3.88 -11.76
CA GLY A 370 -17.72 4.85 -11.76
C GLY A 370 -17.73 5.76 -10.52
N ARG A 371 -17.48 5.19 -9.33
CA ARG A 371 -17.39 5.94 -8.07
C ARG A 371 -16.19 6.89 -8.03
N LEU A 372 -15.00 6.42 -8.41
CA LEU A 372 -13.80 7.25 -8.52
C LEU A 372 -13.93 8.27 -9.66
N GLY A 373 -14.54 7.88 -10.77
CA GLY A 373 -14.80 8.70 -11.94
C GLY A 373 -15.68 9.91 -11.66
N SER A 374 -16.67 9.75 -10.78
CA SER A 374 -17.50 10.87 -10.31
C SER A 374 -16.70 11.92 -9.51
N ARG A 375 -15.51 11.54 -9.02
CA ARG A 375 -14.55 12.37 -8.28
C ARG A 375 -13.38 12.83 -9.14
N VAL A 376 -13.43 12.66 -10.46
CA VAL A 376 -12.42 13.24 -11.36
C VAL A 376 -12.76 14.69 -11.62
N ALA A 377 -11.79 15.59 -11.47
CA ALA A 377 -11.94 17.00 -11.83
C ALA A 377 -12.13 17.14 -13.35
N THR A 378 -13.27 17.67 -13.78
CA THR A 378 -13.64 17.80 -15.21
C THR A 378 -13.63 19.24 -15.73
N TYR A 379 -13.40 20.23 -14.85
CA TYR A 379 -13.43 21.62 -15.23
C TYR A 379 -12.16 22.01 -16.00
N ASN A 380 -12.28 22.34 -17.28
CA ASN A 380 -11.15 22.53 -18.21
C ASN A 380 -10.12 23.58 -17.78
N SER A 381 -10.52 24.59 -17.01
CA SER A 381 -9.59 25.61 -16.50
C SER A 381 -9.07 25.31 -15.09
N SER A 382 -9.45 24.18 -14.48
CA SER A 382 -8.90 23.75 -13.20
C SER A 382 -7.44 23.33 -13.39
N PRO A 383 -6.50 23.77 -12.52
CA PRO A 383 -5.13 23.28 -12.53
C PRO A 383 -5.06 21.76 -12.27
N ALA A 384 -6.04 21.21 -11.56
CA ALA A 384 -6.13 19.81 -11.20
C ALA A 384 -7.04 18.99 -12.15
N LEU A 385 -7.32 19.48 -13.37
CA LEU A 385 -8.07 18.74 -14.39
C LEU A 385 -7.57 17.28 -14.48
N SER A 386 -8.49 16.32 -14.50
CA SER A 386 -8.24 14.88 -14.54
C SER A 386 -7.71 14.24 -13.25
N MET A 387 -7.47 14.99 -12.18
CA MET A 387 -7.12 14.43 -10.87
C MET A 387 -8.35 14.02 -10.07
N ILE A 388 -8.19 13.01 -9.21
CA ILE A 388 -9.23 12.52 -8.31
C ILE A 388 -9.21 13.38 -7.05
N TYR A 389 -10.33 14.04 -6.77
CA TYR A 389 -10.48 14.94 -5.63
C TYR A 389 -11.38 14.35 -4.55
N ARG A 390 -11.20 14.89 -3.35
CA ARG A 390 -12.10 14.77 -2.21
C ARG A 390 -12.55 16.16 -1.80
N THR A 391 -13.61 16.21 -1.01
CA THR A 391 -14.17 17.46 -0.50
C THR A 391 -13.98 17.50 1.01
N GLN A 392 -13.40 18.60 1.51
CA GLN A 392 -13.29 18.91 2.93
C GLN A 392 -13.56 20.40 3.10
N ASP A 393 -14.43 20.77 4.03
CA ASP A 393 -14.75 22.17 4.34
C ASP A 393 -15.06 23.03 3.10
N ASP A 394 -15.89 22.50 2.18
CA ASP A 394 -16.25 23.11 0.88
C ASP A 394 -15.08 23.35 -0.09
N ARG A 395 -13.90 22.82 0.20
CA ARG A 395 -12.71 22.86 -0.67
C ARG A 395 -12.43 21.48 -1.26
N TYR A 396 -11.78 21.50 -2.42
CA TYR A 396 -11.31 20.29 -3.08
C TYR A 396 -9.84 20.06 -2.74
N TYR A 397 -9.54 18.85 -2.28
CA TYR A 397 -8.18 18.40 -2.02
C TYR A 397 -7.92 17.06 -2.72
N PHE A 398 -6.65 16.76 -2.93
CA PHE A 398 -6.17 15.66 -3.74
C PHE A 398 -5.19 14.86 -2.89
N VAL A 399 -5.50 13.58 -2.65
CA VAL A 399 -4.64 12.69 -1.86
C VAL A 399 -3.66 12.01 -2.80
N ALA A 400 -2.36 12.03 -2.45
CA ALA A 400 -1.30 11.45 -3.27
C ALA A 400 -1.53 9.96 -3.49
N ARG A 401 -1.68 9.17 -2.41
CA ARG A 401 -1.98 7.73 -2.47
C ARG A 401 -3.06 7.37 -3.48
N GLU A 402 -4.24 7.99 -3.40
CA GLU A 402 -5.37 7.70 -4.30
C GLU A 402 -5.02 7.96 -5.78
N ASN A 403 -4.42 9.12 -6.07
CA ASN A 403 -4.07 9.49 -7.44
C ASN A 403 -2.94 8.62 -7.99
N LEU A 404 -1.93 8.28 -7.18
CA LEU A 404 -0.79 7.45 -7.59
C LEU A 404 -1.19 5.97 -7.75
N GLU A 405 -2.02 5.42 -6.87
CA GLU A 405 -2.50 4.05 -6.95
C GLU A 405 -3.39 3.83 -8.17
N VAL A 406 -4.28 4.78 -8.48
CA VAL A 406 -5.08 4.72 -9.71
C VAL A 406 -4.19 4.88 -10.93
N CYS A 407 -3.18 5.75 -10.91
CA CYS A 407 -2.19 5.81 -11.99
C CYS A 407 -1.49 4.46 -12.19
N LEU A 408 -1.06 3.80 -11.11
CA LEU A 408 -0.43 2.48 -11.16
C LEU A 408 -1.37 1.42 -11.73
N MET A 409 -2.65 1.51 -11.40
CA MET A 409 -3.63 0.56 -11.90
C MET A 409 -3.91 0.76 -13.39
N VAL A 410 -4.11 2.00 -13.86
CA VAL A 410 -4.73 2.27 -15.18
C VAL A 410 -3.76 2.65 -16.32
N ARG A 411 -2.44 2.51 -16.14
CA ARG A 411 -1.42 2.73 -17.19
C ARG A 411 -0.52 1.51 -17.33
#